data_AF-A0A9P7FFR5-F1
#
_entry.id   AF-A0A9P7FFR5-F1
#
_cell.length_a   1.000
_cell.length_b   1.000
_cell.length_c   1.000
_cell.angle_alpha   90.00
_cell.angle_beta   90.00
_cell.angle_gamma   90.00
#
_symmetry.space_group_name_H-M   'P 1'
#
loop_
_entity.id
_entity.type
_entity.pdbx_description
1 polymer ?
#
loop_
_entity_poly.entity_id
_entity_poly.type
_entity_poly.pdbx_seq_one_letter_code
_entity_poly.pdbx_strand_id
1 'polypeptide(L)'
;MGSLAADETSSSNDAMNEPTQPDDVLQHHHKKNGHPHLPDPTILDLIHCQETQAINAKSHNSGVKAKKVKSAKPKEPTEGPKPTQLGWYPPWWKTFLEEAKAECHAQHAIENAFLDSVKDLPLSVTEALMTSLVEWLEAGNEVEVGIWPDHKANMAKLVNLSTWRSDLKKIAISIMPSMYNLIPSAEVPPQAHTAWVENAAAELLDKSLFLCNSVDELWITNNAAHPALQAATITFFYTGSYHITHRRPDIFKQELPLQSLALVCTVYNCVFDGLVKNGSGKYFLKFTTKDYSAVYLTMVAELKNVLKDAYHGPRLTQ
;
A
#
# COMPACT_ATOMS: atom_id res chain seq x y z
N MET A 1 64.99 -48.27 1.21
CA MET A 1 64.38 -48.93 0.04
C MET A 1 63.74 -50.21 0.58
N GLY A 2 62.50 -50.21 1.09
CA GLY A 2 61.23 -49.87 0.44
C GLY A 2 60.75 -51.13 -0.30
N SER A 3 60.07 -52.10 0.32
CA SER A 3 58.64 -52.17 0.71
C SER A 3 57.68 -51.95 -0.45
N LEU A 4 56.92 -53.01 -0.80
CA LEU A 4 55.60 -53.10 -1.50
C LEU A 4 55.51 -54.51 -2.13
N ALA A 5 54.41 -55.23 -2.21
CA ALA A 5 53.12 -55.31 -1.51
C ALA A 5 52.48 -56.62 -2.03
N ALA A 6 51.81 -57.37 -1.15
CA ALA A 6 51.02 -58.55 -1.52
C ALA A 6 49.59 -58.11 -1.86
N ASP A 7 49.02 -58.76 -2.86
CA ASP A 7 47.70 -58.54 -3.43
C ASP A 7 46.72 -59.65 -3.01
N GLU A 8 45.43 -59.31 -3.06
CA GLU A 8 44.20 -60.14 -3.02
C GLU A 8 43.82 -60.81 -1.68
N THR A 9 42.92 -60.22 -0.88
CA THR A 9 41.43 -60.18 -0.93
C THR A 9 40.72 -61.49 -0.56
N SER A 10 40.02 -61.47 0.59
CA SER A 10 38.61 -61.86 0.77
C SER A 10 38.33 -62.18 2.24
N SER A 11 37.74 -61.23 2.96
CA SER A 11 36.92 -61.53 4.13
C SER A 11 35.95 -60.38 4.37
N SER A 12 34.68 -60.69 4.14
CA SER A 12 33.48 -59.92 4.46
C SER A 12 33.45 -59.45 5.90
N ASN A 13 33.17 -58.16 6.12
CA ASN A 13 32.65 -57.61 7.38
C ASN A 13 31.64 -56.50 7.04
N ASP A 14 30.36 -56.86 7.05
CA ASP A 14 29.25 -55.91 7.11
C ASP A 14 29.19 -55.31 8.52
N ALA A 15 29.75 -54.11 8.68
CA ALA A 15 29.48 -53.25 9.82
C ALA A 15 28.42 -52.22 9.41
N MET A 16 27.23 -52.38 9.99
CA MET A 16 26.12 -51.43 9.96
C MET A 16 26.60 -50.02 10.34
N ASN A 17 26.70 -49.12 9.35
CA ASN A 17 26.74 -47.68 9.61
C ASN A 17 25.31 -47.21 9.86
N GLU A 18 25.04 -46.75 11.08
CA GLU A 18 23.86 -45.95 11.40
C GLU A 18 23.77 -44.74 10.43
N PRO A 19 22.58 -44.42 9.93
CA PRO A 19 22.40 -43.23 9.11
C PRO A 19 22.61 -41.99 9.99
N THR A 20 23.69 -41.26 9.73
CA THR A 20 23.87 -39.88 10.20
C THR A 20 22.60 -39.11 9.89
N GLN A 21 21.92 -38.60 10.92
CA GLN A 21 20.73 -37.78 10.73
C GLN A 21 21.02 -36.68 9.71
N PRO A 22 20.10 -36.44 8.76
CA PRO A 22 20.28 -35.37 7.78
C PRO A 22 20.43 -34.05 8.54
N ASP A 23 21.55 -33.37 8.32
CA ASP A 23 21.79 -32.03 8.84
C ASP A 23 20.56 -31.18 8.47
N ASP A 24 19.83 -30.73 9.48
CA ASP A 24 18.61 -29.95 9.29
C ASP A 24 19.02 -28.56 8.75
N VAL A 25 19.05 -28.48 7.42
CA VAL A 25 19.40 -27.28 6.65
C VAL A 25 18.49 -26.11 7.04
N LEU A 26 17.24 -26.38 7.43
CA LEU A 26 16.30 -25.38 7.94
C LEU A 26 16.75 -24.84 9.31
N GLN A 27 17.20 -25.70 10.23
CA GLN A 27 17.78 -25.27 11.51
C GLN A 27 19.07 -24.47 11.33
N HIS A 28 19.93 -24.88 10.38
CA HIS A 28 21.18 -24.16 10.09
C HIS A 28 20.93 -22.78 9.46
N HIS A 29 19.92 -22.68 8.59
CA HIS A 29 19.49 -21.44 7.96
C HIS A 29 18.87 -20.45 8.98
N HIS A 30 17.98 -20.92 9.86
CA HIS A 30 17.38 -20.09 10.92
C HIS A 30 18.44 -19.54 11.91
N LYS A 31 19.52 -20.29 12.12
CA LYS A 31 20.64 -19.88 12.98
C LYS A 31 21.53 -18.80 12.35
N LYS A 32 21.51 -18.65 11.03
CA LYS A 32 22.46 -17.78 10.28
C LYS A 32 21.83 -16.47 9.80
N ASN A 33 20.58 -16.49 9.36
CA ASN A 33 19.95 -15.34 8.69
C ASN A 33 18.81 -14.69 9.48
N GLY A 34 18.42 -15.29 10.62
CA GLY A 34 17.21 -14.87 11.34
C GLY A 34 15.93 -15.15 10.54
N HIS A 35 14.78 -15.10 11.22
CA HIS A 35 13.50 -15.15 10.53
C HIS A 35 13.18 -13.79 9.90
N PRO A 36 12.45 -13.72 8.77
CA PRO A 36 11.82 -12.47 8.35
C PRO A 36 10.89 -12.02 9.48
N HIS A 37 11.21 -10.93 10.13
CA HIS A 37 10.41 -10.40 11.22
C HIS A 37 9.56 -9.23 10.72
N LEU A 38 8.33 -9.14 11.23
CA LEU A 38 7.60 -7.88 11.27
C LEU A 38 8.49 -6.77 11.87
N PRO A 39 8.26 -5.49 11.54
CA PRO A 39 8.83 -4.40 12.31
C PRO A 39 8.55 -4.64 13.79
N ASP A 40 9.61 -4.63 14.61
CA ASP A 40 9.53 -4.92 16.05
C ASP A 40 8.31 -4.19 16.67
N PRO A 41 7.41 -4.88 17.39
CA PRO A 41 6.28 -4.26 18.07
C PRO A 41 6.71 -3.07 18.94
N THR A 42 7.91 -3.13 19.52
CA THR A 42 8.52 -2.06 20.32
C THR A 42 8.85 -0.83 19.46
N ILE A 43 9.26 -1.03 18.20
CA ILE A 43 9.48 0.06 17.23
C ILE A 43 8.14 0.64 16.78
N LEU A 44 7.11 -0.19 16.57
CA LEU A 44 5.77 0.28 16.24
C LEU A 44 5.15 1.09 17.39
N ASP A 45 5.31 0.62 18.63
CA ASP A 45 4.89 1.33 19.84
C ASP A 45 5.71 2.61 20.06
N LEU A 46 7.00 2.62 19.72
CA LEU A 46 7.84 3.81 19.75
C LEU A 46 7.39 4.85 18.72
N ILE A 47 7.00 4.42 17.52
CA ILE A 47 6.44 5.28 16.47
C ILE A 47 5.08 5.84 16.92
N HIS A 48 4.19 5.00 17.46
CA HIS A 48 2.90 5.45 18.01
C HIS A 48 3.08 6.41 19.20
N CYS A 49 4.07 6.18 20.07
CA CYS A 49 4.42 7.09 21.16
C CYS A 49 4.97 8.42 20.64
N GLN A 50 5.83 8.39 19.62
CA GLN A 50 6.41 9.60 19.02
C GLN A 50 5.36 10.44 18.28
N GLU A 51 4.39 9.82 17.60
CA GLU A 51 3.26 10.53 16.97
C GLU A 51 2.35 11.18 18.03
N THR A 52 2.04 10.45 19.11
CA THR A 52 1.24 10.99 20.22
C THR A 52 1.93 12.19 20.90
N GLN A 53 3.26 12.15 21.03
CA GLN A 53 4.06 13.26 21.59
C GLN A 53 4.20 14.44 20.61
N ALA A 54 4.33 14.19 19.30
CA ALA A 54 4.42 15.23 18.28
C ALA A 54 3.11 16.01 18.09
N ILE A 55 1.95 15.36 18.32
CA ILE A 55 0.63 16.01 18.33
C ILE A 55 0.50 16.94 19.54
N ASN A 56 0.96 16.51 20.72
CA ASN A 56 0.95 17.32 21.93
C ASN A 56 1.96 18.50 21.88
N ALA A 57 3.12 18.32 21.24
CA ALA A 57 4.14 19.36 21.15
C ALA A 57 3.80 20.50 20.17
N LYS A 58 2.93 20.28 19.17
CA LYS A 58 2.50 21.32 18.22
C LYS A 58 1.46 22.29 18.78
N SER A 59 0.90 22.02 19.96
CA SER A 59 -0.10 22.89 20.61
C SER A 59 0.49 24.13 21.30
N HIS A 60 1.83 24.28 21.39
CA HIS A 60 2.45 25.33 22.22
C HIS A 60 3.58 26.15 21.58
N ASN A 61 3.59 26.33 20.25
CA ASN A 61 4.54 27.29 19.66
C ASN A 61 3.99 28.05 18.44
N SER A 62 3.24 29.12 18.69
CA SER A 62 2.93 30.14 17.68
C SER A 62 3.97 31.28 17.74
N GLY A 63 5.10 31.08 17.05
CA GLY A 63 6.11 32.11 16.82
C GLY A 63 5.88 32.83 15.49
N VAL A 64 5.45 34.09 15.56
CA VAL A 64 5.18 35.01 14.45
C VAL A 64 6.44 35.24 13.59
N LYS A 65 6.34 35.01 12.26
CA LYS A 65 7.20 35.70 11.28
C LYS A 65 6.41 36.14 10.04
N ALA A 66 6.36 37.45 9.86
CA ALA A 66 5.72 38.15 8.75
C ALA A 66 6.40 37.83 7.41
N LYS A 67 5.61 37.49 6.39
CA LYS A 67 6.03 37.44 4.98
C LYS A 67 5.29 38.49 4.16
N LYS A 68 6.08 39.28 3.44
CA LYS A 68 5.73 40.37 2.53
C LYS A 68 4.62 39.99 1.54
N VAL A 69 3.56 40.80 1.53
CA VAL A 69 2.44 40.79 0.60
C VAL A 69 2.91 41.21 -0.80
N LYS A 70 2.70 40.35 -1.80
CA LYS A 70 2.60 40.77 -3.20
C LYS A 70 1.10 40.85 -3.54
N SER A 71 0.66 42.05 -3.91
CA SER A 71 -0.72 42.41 -4.19
C SER A 71 -1.27 41.67 -5.41
N ALA A 72 -2.19 40.74 -5.18
CA ALA A 72 -3.08 40.21 -6.20
C ALA A 72 -4.36 41.08 -6.26
N LYS A 73 -4.86 41.32 -7.47
CA LYS A 73 -6.10 42.06 -7.76
C LYS A 73 -7.30 41.52 -6.95
N PRO A 74 -8.32 42.35 -6.64
CA PRO A 74 -9.45 41.92 -5.82
C PRO A 74 -10.21 40.80 -6.55
N LYS A 75 -10.27 39.62 -5.93
CA LYS A 75 -11.28 38.62 -6.27
C LYS A 75 -12.62 39.16 -5.77
N GLU A 76 -13.65 39.06 -6.61
CA GLU A 76 -15.05 39.20 -6.20
C GLU A 76 -15.34 38.38 -4.93
N PRO A 77 -16.37 38.74 -4.14
CA PRO A 77 -16.69 38.06 -2.90
C PRO A 77 -16.86 36.58 -3.20
N THR A 78 -15.92 35.77 -2.71
CA THR A 78 -15.99 34.32 -2.84
C THR A 78 -17.30 33.87 -2.23
N GLU A 79 -18.19 33.36 -3.10
CA GLU A 79 -19.33 32.52 -2.74
C GLU A 79 -18.91 31.61 -1.56
N GLY A 80 -19.68 31.59 -0.48
CA GLY A 80 -19.36 30.80 0.71
C GLY A 80 -19.15 29.32 0.40
N PRO A 81 -18.63 28.53 1.36
CA PRO A 81 -18.41 27.11 1.15
C PRO A 81 -19.71 26.43 0.70
N LYS A 82 -19.62 25.50 -0.25
CA LYS A 82 -20.77 24.76 -0.77
C LYS A 82 -21.00 23.50 0.06
N PRO A 83 -22.22 22.92 0.09
CA PRO A 83 -22.48 21.65 0.80
C PRO A 83 -21.59 20.49 0.36
N THR A 84 -20.93 20.56 -0.80
CA THR A 84 -19.93 19.57 -1.24
C THR A 84 -18.53 19.82 -0.67
N GLN A 85 -18.36 20.75 0.27
CA GLN A 85 -17.11 21.13 0.89
C GLN A 85 -17.23 20.97 2.41
N LEU A 86 -16.21 20.37 3.02
CA LEU A 86 -16.24 20.06 4.45
C LEU A 86 -16.44 21.30 5.33
N GLY A 87 -15.93 22.46 4.91
CA GLY A 87 -16.08 23.73 5.63
C GLY A 87 -17.49 24.34 5.61
N TRP A 88 -18.44 23.75 4.87
CA TRP A 88 -19.85 24.13 4.94
C TRP A 88 -20.55 23.51 6.15
N TYR A 89 -20.06 22.35 6.61
CA TYR A 89 -20.66 21.61 7.71
C TYR A 89 -20.24 22.21 9.05
N PRO A 90 -21.17 22.24 10.03
CA PRO A 90 -20.86 22.66 11.38
C PRO A 90 -19.94 21.63 12.10
N PRO A 91 -19.37 21.99 13.25
CA PRO A 91 -18.27 21.22 13.86
C PRO A 91 -18.56 19.74 14.09
N TRP A 92 -19.74 19.35 14.58
CA TRP A 92 -20.00 17.94 14.87
C TRP A 92 -20.17 17.12 13.59
N TRP A 93 -20.91 17.65 12.62
CA TRP A 93 -20.96 17.05 11.28
C TRP A 93 -19.60 16.94 10.63
N LYS A 94 -18.73 17.94 10.80
CA LYS A 94 -17.38 17.89 10.25
C LYS A 94 -16.58 16.73 10.86
N THR A 95 -16.56 16.61 12.19
CA THR A 95 -15.87 15.51 12.89
C THR A 95 -16.43 14.17 12.43
N PHE A 96 -17.75 14.01 12.44
CA PHE A 96 -18.42 12.81 11.97
C PHE A 96 -18.03 12.46 10.52
N LEU A 97 -18.00 13.42 9.61
CA LEU A 97 -17.66 13.18 8.20
C LEU A 97 -16.19 12.78 8.01
N GLU A 98 -15.27 13.31 8.82
CA GLU A 98 -13.87 12.88 8.80
C GLU A 98 -13.72 11.43 9.32
N GLU A 99 -14.45 11.08 10.38
CA GLU A 99 -14.50 9.72 10.93
C GLU A 99 -15.13 8.72 9.96
N ALA A 100 -16.33 9.02 9.44
CA ALA A 100 -17.04 8.19 8.48
C ALA A 100 -16.21 8.01 7.20
N LYS A 101 -15.45 9.03 6.79
CA LYS A 101 -14.51 8.92 5.66
C LYS A 101 -13.39 7.92 5.93
N ALA A 102 -12.76 8.00 7.10
CA ALA A 102 -11.72 7.05 7.49
C ALA A 102 -12.27 5.62 7.54
N GLU A 103 -13.46 5.42 8.13
CA GLU A 103 -14.10 4.11 8.21
C GLU A 103 -14.46 3.56 6.83
N CYS A 104 -15.06 4.38 5.96
CA CYS A 104 -15.34 4.00 4.58
C CYS A 104 -14.05 3.54 3.87
N HIS A 105 -12.94 4.26 4.04
CA HIS A 105 -11.67 3.84 3.43
C HIS A 105 -11.18 2.49 3.99
N ALA A 106 -11.30 2.27 5.30
CA ALA A 106 -10.87 1.03 5.94
C ALA A 106 -11.71 -0.17 5.47
N GLN A 107 -13.03 -0.02 5.41
CA GLN A 107 -13.93 -1.06 4.90
C GLN A 107 -13.61 -1.42 3.44
N HIS A 108 -13.42 -0.42 2.58
CA HIS A 108 -13.08 -0.65 1.18
C HIS A 108 -11.68 -1.26 1.00
N ALA A 109 -10.72 -0.91 1.85
CA ALA A 109 -9.40 -1.54 1.84
C ALA A 109 -9.47 -3.06 2.06
N ILE A 110 -10.46 -3.52 2.83
CA ILE A 110 -10.67 -4.92 3.18
C ILE A 110 -11.52 -5.64 2.12
N GLU A 111 -12.67 -5.07 1.75
CA GLU A 111 -13.68 -5.77 0.94
C GLU A 111 -13.45 -5.63 -0.56
N ASN A 112 -13.36 -4.38 -1.02
CA ASN A 112 -13.18 -4.05 -2.42
C ASN A 112 -12.66 -2.61 -2.55
N ALA A 113 -11.36 -2.49 -2.76
CA ALA A 113 -10.69 -1.19 -2.84
C ALA A 113 -10.97 -0.47 -4.17
N PHE A 114 -11.70 -1.12 -5.09
CA PHE A 114 -11.89 -0.67 -6.46
C PHE A 114 -13.31 -1.00 -6.96
N LEU A 115 -14.33 -0.42 -6.33
CA LEU A 115 -15.73 -0.60 -6.76
C LEU A 115 -15.92 -0.23 -8.24
N ASP A 116 -16.55 -1.15 -8.98
CA ASP A 116 -16.61 -1.24 -10.45
C ASP A 116 -17.56 -0.26 -11.14
N SER A 117 -18.48 0.38 -10.42
CA SER A 117 -19.45 1.26 -11.07
C SER A 117 -19.80 2.53 -10.30
N VAL A 118 -20.01 3.61 -11.06
CA VAL A 118 -20.59 4.89 -10.61
C VAL A 118 -22.02 4.70 -10.08
N LYS A 119 -22.66 3.54 -10.31
CA LYS A 119 -24.00 3.23 -9.78
C LYS A 119 -23.94 2.58 -8.40
N ASP A 120 -22.94 1.74 -8.16
CA ASP A 120 -22.79 1.01 -6.89
C ASP A 120 -22.03 1.84 -5.84
N LEU A 121 -21.09 2.69 -6.28
CA LEU A 121 -20.31 3.53 -5.38
C LEU A 121 -21.17 4.53 -4.58
N PRO A 122 -22.14 5.27 -5.17
CA PRO A 122 -23.00 6.16 -4.40
C PRO A 122 -23.90 5.41 -3.41
N LEU A 123 -24.32 4.18 -3.74
CA LEU A 123 -25.15 3.34 -2.86
C LEU A 123 -24.32 2.80 -1.70
N SER A 124 -23.18 2.18 -1.99
CA SER A 124 -22.25 1.65 -0.97
C SER A 124 -21.72 2.73 -0.04
N VAL A 125 -21.30 3.89 -0.58
CA VAL A 125 -20.83 5.02 0.26
C VAL A 125 -21.97 5.59 1.09
N THR A 126 -23.19 5.59 0.55
CA THR A 126 -24.39 6.03 1.28
C THR A 126 -24.73 5.09 2.43
N GLU A 127 -24.66 3.78 2.20
CA GLU A 127 -24.92 2.75 3.21
C GLU A 127 -23.87 2.81 4.30
N ALA A 128 -22.58 2.87 3.94
CA ALA A 128 -21.49 3.02 4.90
C ALA A 128 -21.65 4.31 5.73
N LEU A 129 -21.99 5.43 5.10
CA LEU A 129 -22.24 6.68 5.80
C LEU A 129 -23.43 6.57 6.78
N MET A 130 -24.48 5.85 6.41
CA MET A 130 -25.66 5.66 7.26
C MET A 130 -25.33 4.74 8.44
N THR A 131 -24.61 3.66 8.21
CA THR A 131 -24.10 2.76 9.26
C THR A 131 -23.22 3.54 10.24
N SER A 132 -22.23 4.28 9.75
CA SER A 132 -21.38 5.12 10.60
C SER A 132 -22.19 6.15 11.39
N LEU A 133 -23.26 6.73 10.82
CA LEU A 133 -24.11 7.68 11.54
C LEU A 133 -24.89 7.00 12.67
N VAL A 134 -25.42 5.80 12.44
CA VAL A 134 -26.11 5.03 13.49
C VAL A 134 -25.15 4.71 14.62
N GLU A 135 -23.97 4.17 14.32
CA GLU A 135 -22.94 3.85 15.31
C GLU A 135 -22.46 5.09 16.08
N TRP A 136 -22.31 6.22 15.39
CA TRP A 136 -21.94 7.50 15.99
C TRP A 136 -22.96 7.93 17.05
N LEU A 137 -24.25 7.85 16.73
CA LEU A 137 -25.34 8.21 17.63
C LEU A 137 -25.51 7.21 18.77
N GLU A 138 -25.35 5.91 18.51
CA GLU A 138 -25.40 4.86 19.53
C GLU A 138 -24.26 4.97 20.55
N ALA A 139 -23.09 5.46 20.12
CA ALA A 139 -21.98 5.81 21.01
C ALA A 139 -22.23 7.06 21.86
N GLY A 140 -23.40 7.69 21.74
CA GLY A 140 -23.80 8.87 22.51
C GLY A 140 -23.25 10.19 21.97
N ASN A 141 -22.70 10.20 20.75
CA ASN A 141 -22.27 11.45 20.12
C ASN A 141 -23.47 12.19 19.53
N GLU A 142 -23.33 13.51 19.41
CA GLU A 142 -24.37 14.39 18.86
C GLU A 142 -24.02 14.86 17.44
N VAL A 143 -25.04 15.29 16.70
CA VAL A 143 -24.92 16.00 15.43
C VAL A 143 -25.95 17.12 15.37
N GLU A 144 -25.64 18.22 14.69
CA GLU A 144 -26.56 19.35 14.60
C GLU A 144 -27.82 19.00 13.77
N VAL A 145 -28.98 19.44 14.23
CA VAL A 145 -30.28 19.17 13.57
C VAL A 145 -30.40 19.87 12.21
N GLY A 146 -31.18 19.28 11.30
CA GLY A 146 -31.54 19.91 10.02
C GLY A 146 -30.52 19.76 8.89
N ILE A 147 -29.46 18.98 9.08
CA ILE A 147 -28.48 18.68 8.01
C ILE A 147 -28.79 17.34 7.32
N TRP A 148 -29.11 16.32 8.11
CA TRP A 148 -29.52 15.00 7.63
C TRP A 148 -31.05 14.87 7.67
N PRO A 149 -31.70 14.26 6.67
CA PRO A 149 -31.12 13.57 5.50
C PRO A 149 -30.88 14.46 4.26
N ASP A 150 -31.25 15.74 4.31
CA ASP A 150 -31.31 16.62 3.13
C ASP A 150 -29.99 16.78 2.38
N HIS A 151 -28.85 16.69 3.08
CA HIS A 151 -27.51 16.82 2.48
C HIS A 151 -26.76 15.51 2.29
N LYS A 152 -27.42 14.36 2.45
CA LYS A 152 -26.84 13.01 2.33
C LYS A 152 -26.02 12.81 1.06
N ALA A 153 -26.54 13.20 -0.10
CA ALA A 153 -25.84 13.04 -1.38
C ALA A 153 -24.56 13.89 -1.47
N ASN A 154 -24.52 15.04 -0.79
CA ASN A 154 -23.32 15.88 -0.76
C ASN A 154 -22.27 15.32 0.21
N MET A 155 -22.70 14.76 1.35
CA MET A 155 -21.83 14.06 2.28
C MET A 155 -21.19 12.82 1.63
N ALA A 156 -21.96 12.03 0.90
CA ALA A 156 -21.43 10.88 0.16
C ALA A 156 -20.32 11.28 -0.83
N LYS A 157 -20.41 12.47 -1.46
CA LYS A 157 -19.34 12.99 -2.32
C LYS A 157 -18.07 13.36 -1.55
N LEU A 158 -18.18 13.81 -0.29
CA LEU A 158 -17.02 14.13 0.56
C LEU A 158 -16.28 12.89 1.05
N VAL A 159 -17.03 11.83 1.32
CA VAL A 159 -16.56 10.51 1.75
C VAL A 159 -15.99 9.69 0.59
N ASN A 160 -16.19 10.13 -0.66
CA ASN A 160 -15.75 9.42 -1.86
C ASN A 160 -14.25 9.05 -1.85
N LEU A 161 -14.00 7.79 -2.23
CA LEU A 161 -12.70 7.10 -2.31
C LEU A 161 -11.74 7.63 -3.38
N SER A 162 -12.20 8.51 -4.28
CA SER A 162 -11.35 9.00 -5.38
C SER A 162 -10.10 9.74 -4.89
N THR A 163 -10.20 10.50 -3.78
CA THR A 163 -9.04 11.18 -3.19
C THR A 163 -8.07 10.18 -2.57
N TRP A 164 -8.60 9.15 -1.91
CA TRP A 164 -7.81 8.11 -1.25
C TRP A 164 -6.93 7.34 -2.24
N ARG A 165 -7.52 6.85 -3.34
CA ARG A 165 -6.76 6.17 -4.42
C ARG A 165 -5.75 7.09 -5.10
N SER A 166 -6.08 8.37 -5.25
CA SER A 166 -5.16 9.35 -5.82
C SER A 166 -3.95 9.60 -4.91
N ASP A 167 -4.12 9.54 -3.59
CA ASP A 167 -3.02 9.68 -2.65
C ASP A 167 -2.11 8.45 -2.63
N LEU A 168 -2.66 7.23 -2.70
CA LEU A 168 -1.84 6.02 -2.90
C LEU A 168 -1.00 6.13 -4.17
N LYS A 169 -1.59 6.63 -5.26
CA LYS A 169 -0.87 6.87 -6.50
C LYS A 169 0.27 7.87 -6.35
N LYS A 170 0.08 8.96 -5.59
CA LYS A 170 1.17 9.91 -5.30
C LYS A 170 2.32 9.24 -4.54
N ILE A 171 2.00 8.38 -3.59
CA ILE A 171 3.01 7.59 -2.85
C ILE A 171 3.79 6.69 -3.83
N ALA A 172 3.10 5.93 -4.67
CA ALA A 172 3.74 5.08 -5.67
C ALA A 172 4.65 5.89 -6.62
N ILE A 173 4.17 7.03 -7.13
CA ILE A 173 4.98 7.96 -7.96
C ILE A 173 6.25 8.42 -7.24
N SER A 174 6.18 8.65 -5.93
CA SER A 174 7.33 9.13 -5.16
C SER A 174 8.38 8.04 -4.88
N ILE A 175 7.95 6.78 -4.73
CA ILE A 175 8.82 5.63 -4.40
C ILE A 175 9.45 5.03 -5.64
N MET A 176 8.67 4.93 -6.72
CA MET A 176 9.01 4.14 -7.90
C MET A 176 10.34 4.53 -8.58
N PRO A 177 10.70 5.82 -8.78
CA PRO A 177 11.90 6.15 -9.54
C PRO A 177 13.20 5.56 -8.98
N SER A 178 13.35 5.56 -7.66
CA SER A 178 14.54 5.02 -7.00
C SER A 178 14.50 3.49 -6.89
N MET A 179 13.32 2.90 -6.70
CA MET A 179 13.19 1.45 -6.46
C MET A 179 13.21 0.61 -7.74
N TYR A 180 12.93 1.20 -8.90
CA TYR A 180 12.88 0.51 -10.19
C TYR A 180 13.93 0.99 -11.20
N ASN A 181 14.98 1.69 -10.73
CA ASN A 181 16.06 2.19 -11.58
C ASN A 181 15.57 3.06 -12.77
N LEU A 182 14.49 3.82 -12.56
CA LEU A 182 13.92 4.68 -13.61
C LEU A 182 14.61 6.05 -13.67
N ILE A 183 15.60 6.30 -12.81
CA ILE A 183 16.44 7.49 -12.90
C ILE A 183 17.54 7.18 -13.94
N PRO A 184 17.59 7.90 -15.08
CA PRO A 184 18.61 7.67 -16.08
C PRO A 184 20.02 7.82 -15.48
N SER A 185 20.93 6.92 -15.86
CA SER A 185 22.34 7.03 -15.50
C SER A 185 22.94 8.35 -16.00
N ALA A 186 23.98 8.85 -15.33
CA ALA A 186 24.72 10.06 -15.73
C ALA A 186 25.29 9.97 -17.15
N GLU A 187 25.46 8.75 -17.68
CA GLU A 187 25.94 8.48 -19.03
C GLU A 187 24.85 8.71 -20.10
N VAL A 188 23.57 8.68 -19.71
CA VAL A 188 22.46 8.87 -20.65
C VAL A 188 22.30 10.36 -20.95
N PRO A 189 22.37 10.79 -22.22
CA PRO A 189 22.17 12.18 -22.57
C PRO A 189 20.77 12.68 -22.21
N PRO A 190 20.58 13.94 -21.78
CA PRO A 190 19.26 14.47 -21.38
C PRO A 190 18.16 14.27 -22.44
N GLN A 191 18.50 14.36 -23.73
CA GLN A 191 17.55 14.12 -24.83
C GLN A 191 17.02 12.68 -24.91
N ALA A 192 17.73 11.71 -24.32
CA ALA A 192 17.36 10.29 -24.31
C ALA A 192 16.69 9.87 -22.99
N HIS A 193 16.60 10.76 -22.00
CA HIS A 193 16.02 10.43 -20.68
C HIS A 193 14.58 9.96 -20.77
N THR A 194 13.76 10.61 -21.60
CA THR A 194 12.36 10.21 -21.79
C THR A 194 12.26 8.78 -22.33
N ALA A 195 13.00 8.48 -23.41
CA ALA A 195 12.99 7.15 -24.03
C ALA A 195 13.54 6.08 -23.09
N TRP A 196 14.55 6.41 -22.27
CA TRP A 196 15.06 5.53 -21.22
C TRP A 196 13.95 5.09 -20.26
N VAL A 197 13.18 6.06 -19.74
CA VAL A 197 12.08 5.77 -18.80
C VAL A 197 10.94 5.02 -19.47
N GLU A 198 10.58 5.38 -20.71
CA GLU A 198 9.54 4.68 -21.48
C GLU A 198 9.90 3.20 -21.67
N ASN A 199 11.14 2.91 -22.09
CA ASN A 199 11.61 1.55 -22.30
C ASN A 199 11.69 0.76 -20.99
N ALA A 200 12.28 1.34 -19.95
CA ALA A 200 12.37 0.67 -18.64
C ALA A 200 10.98 0.38 -18.06
N ALA A 201 10.03 1.31 -18.18
CA ALA A 201 8.65 1.10 -17.76
C ALA A 201 7.95 0.00 -18.60
N ALA A 202 8.23 -0.06 -19.91
CA ALA A 202 7.66 -1.10 -20.78
C ALA A 202 8.20 -2.49 -20.43
N GLU A 203 9.50 -2.61 -20.15
CA GLU A 203 10.12 -3.84 -19.67
C GLU A 203 9.52 -4.29 -18.33
N LEU A 204 9.32 -3.35 -17.40
CA LEU A 204 8.71 -3.66 -16.09
C LEU A 204 7.25 -4.09 -16.20
N LEU A 205 6.49 -3.55 -17.16
CA LEU A 205 5.12 -3.96 -17.44
C LEU A 205 5.05 -5.30 -18.16
N ASP A 206 6.03 -5.63 -19.01
CA ASP A 206 6.09 -6.93 -19.67
C ASP A 206 6.07 -8.03 -18.60
N LYS A 207 5.11 -8.95 -18.74
CA LYS A 207 4.88 -10.05 -17.79
C LYS A 207 4.74 -9.61 -16.33
N SER A 208 4.39 -8.35 -16.07
CA SER A 208 4.29 -7.76 -14.73
C SER A 208 5.58 -7.90 -13.89
N LEU A 209 6.75 -7.78 -14.50
CA LEU A 209 8.05 -7.85 -13.80
C LEU A 209 8.14 -6.87 -12.62
N PHE A 210 7.42 -5.76 -12.65
CA PHE A 210 7.34 -4.84 -11.51
C PHE A 210 6.78 -5.46 -10.22
N LEU A 211 6.08 -6.59 -10.29
CA LEU A 211 5.59 -7.32 -9.11
C LEU A 211 6.65 -8.22 -8.50
N CYS A 212 7.63 -8.63 -9.30
CA CYS A 212 8.60 -9.65 -8.94
C CYS A 212 9.75 -9.04 -8.15
N ASN A 213 10.18 -9.74 -7.09
CA ASN A 213 11.48 -9.50 -6.47
C ASN A 213 12.51 -10.52 -6.99
N SER A 214 13.69 -10.55 -6.38
CA SER A 214 14.71 -11.56 -6.64
C SER A 214 14.16 -12.99 -6.62
N VAL A 215 14.81 -13.86 -7.39
CA VAL A 215 14.65 -15.30 -7.26
C VAL A 215 15.26 -15.78 -5.95
N ASP A 216 14.67 -16.80 -5.35
CA ASP A 216 15.26 -17.49 -4.20
C ASP A 216 16.29 -18.54 -4.65
N GLU A 217 16.85 -19.28 -3.67
CA GLU A 217 17.88 -20.30 -3.89
C GLU A 217 17.40 -21.46 -4.78
N LEU A 218 16.09 -21.62 -4.93
CA LEU A 218 15.46 -22.61 -5.81
C LEU A 218 15.16 -22.05 -7.20
N TRP A 219 15.66 -20.85 -7.52
CA TRP A 219 15.41 -20.12 -8.78
C TRP A 219 13.94 -19.76 -8.99
N ILE A 220 13.19 -19.66 -7.89
CA ILE A 220 11.76 -19.38 -7.93
C ILE A 220 11.54 -17.90 -7.61
N THR A 221 10.76 -17.22 -8.46
CA THR A 221 10.53 -15.76 -8.38
C THR A 221 9.61 -15.38 -7.23
N ASN A 222 10.05 -14.49 -6.34
CA ASN A 222 9.18 -13.96 -5.29
C ASN A 222 8.13 -12.99 -5.86
N ASN A 223 6.93 -13.50 -6.11
CA ASN A 223 5.82 -12.73 -6.66
C ASN A 223 5.23 -11.75 -5.64
N ALA A 224 4.84 -10.56 -6.11
CA ALA A 224 4.28 -9.47 -5.31
C ALA A 224 5.15 -9.05 -4.09
N ALA A 225 6.45 -9.35 -4.14
CA ALA A 225 7.39 -9.13 -3.05
C ALA A 225 8.36 -7.98 -3.34
N HIS A 226 8.17 -7.23 -4.43
CA HIS A 226 9.06 -6.13 -4.76
C HIS A 226 9.07 -5.08 -3.63
N PRO A 227 10.24 -4.62 -3.14
CA PRO A 227 10.34 -3.71 -1.98
C PRO A 227 9.52 -2.43 -2.12
N ALA A 228 9.32 -1.94 -3.35
CA ALA A 228 8.48 -0.77 -3.62
C ALA A 228 7.00 -0.98 -3.23
N LEU A 229 6.47 -2.21 -3.40
CA LEU A 229 5.10 -2.55 -3.02
C LEU A 229 4.95 -2.52 -1.50
N GLN A 230 5.94 -3.08 -0.78
CA GLN A 230 5.99 -3.05 0.67
C GLN A 230 6.08 -1.62 1.20
N ALA A 231 6.99 -0.81 0.64
CA ALA A 231 7.15 0.58 1.03
C ALA A 231 5.86 1.40 0.82
N ALA A 232 5.19 1.22 -0.31
CA ALA A 232 3.90 1.89 -0.56
C ALA A 232 2.80 1.42 0.39
N THR A 233 2.76 0.12 0.68
CA THR A 233 1.80 -0.49 1.63
C THR A 233 1.97 0.10 3.02
N ILE A 234 3.19 0.08 3.56
CA ILE A 234 3.50 0.61 4.90
C ILE A 234 3.13 2.10 4.94
N THR A 235 3.61 2.88 3.97
CA THR A 235 3.37 4.33 3.91
C THR A 235 1.88 4.66 3.88
N PHE A 236 1.07 3.87 3.18
CA PHE A 236 -0.33 4.19 2.94
C PHE A 236 -1.29 3.64 3.99
N PHE A 237 -1.17 2.35 4.34
CA PHE A 237 -2.12 1.68 5.23
C PHE A 237 -1.72 1.75 6.71
N TYR A 238 -0.41 1.77 7.00
CA TYR A 238 0.11 1.67 8.36
C TYR A 238 0.47 3.04 8.93
N THR A 239 1.21 3.85 8.18
CA THR A 239 1.68 5.17 8.65
C THR A 239 0.94 6.34 7.99
N GLY A 240 -0.06 6.05 7.16
CA GLY A 240 -0.79 7.06 6.40
C GLY A 240 -1.77 7.85 7.26
N SER A 241 -2.08 9.09 6.82
CA SER A 241 -3.02 9.99 7.52
C SER A 241 -4.47 9.52 7.57
N TYR A 242 -4.78 8.40 6.90
CA TYR A 242 -6.10 7.78 6.92
C TYR A 242 -6.28 6.81 8.10
N HIS A 243 -5.21 6.52 8.85
CA HIS A 243 -5.25 5.70 10.07
C HIS A 243 -5.96 4.34 9.90
N ILE A 244 -5.86 3.73 8.70
CA ILE A 244 -6.57 2.49 8.35
C ILE A 244 -6.31 1.37 9.36
N THR A 245 -5.04 1.20 9.75
CA THR A 245 -4.64 0.19 10.74
C THR A 245 -5.21 0.44 12.14
N HIS A 246 -5.44 1.69 12.53
CA HIS A 246 -6.06 2.03 13.81
C HIS A 246 -7.57 1.78 13.81
N ARG A 247 -8.22 1.94 12.65
CA ARG A 247 -9.65 1.68 12.47
C ARG A 247 -9.96 0.19 12.41
N ARG A 248 -9.09 -0.60 11.77
CA ARG A 248 -9.25 -2.06 11.62
C ARG A 248 -8.03 -2.84 12.14
N PRO A 249 -7.73 -2.70 13.45
CA PRO A 249 -6.55 -3.32 14.05
C PRO A 249 -6.69 -4.84 14.14
N ASP A 250 -7.92 -5.35 14.19
CA ASP A 250 -8.26 -6.77 14.17
C ASP A 250 -7.71 -7.47 12.93
N ILE A 251 -7.70 -6.77 11.79
CA ILE A 251 -7.24 -7.30 10.50
C ILE A 251 -5.80 -6.87 10.21
N PHE A 252 -5.53 -5.56 10.18
CA PHE A 252 -4.26 -5.03 9.68
C PHE A 252 -3.06 -5.31 10.59
N LYS A 253 -3.27 -5.64 11.88
CA LYS A 253 -2.18 -6.12 12.75
C LYS A 253 -1.78 -7.57 12.46
N GLN A 254 -2.66 -8.36 11.86
CA GLN A 254 -2.41 -9.76 11.56
C GLN A 254 -1.81 -9.90 10.17
N GLU A 255 -2.44 -9.26 9.19
CA GLU A 255 -2.04 -9.35 7.78
C GLU A 255 -2.51 -8.14 6.97
N LEU A 256 -1.91 -7.97 5.79
CA LEU A 256 -2.43 -7.04 4.78
C LEU A 256 -3.54 -7.74 3.98
N PRO A 257 -4.76 -7.19 3.93
CA PRO A 257 -5.82 -7.77 3.09
C PRO A 257 -5.38 -7.89 1.63
N LEU A 258 -5.76 -9.00 0.99
CA LEU A 258 -5.41 -9.27 -0.39
C LEU A 258 -5.88 -8.15 -1.35
N GLN A 259 -7.05 -7.61 -1.07
CA GLN A 259 -7.67 -6.50 -1.79
C GLN A 259 -6.85 -5.21 -1.69
N SER A 260 -6.21 -4.98 -0.54
CA SER A 260 -5.30 -3.86 -0.34
C SER A 260 -4.01 -4.05 -1.15
N LEU A 261 -3.43 -5.25 -1.14
CA LEU A 261 -2.24 -5.55 -1.96
C LEU A 261 -2.54 -5.43 -3.46
N ALA A 262 -3.67 -5.98 -3.91
CA ALA A 262 -4.11 -5.86 -5.30
C ALA A 262 -4.29 -4.40 -5.73
N LEU A 263 -4.81 -3.55 -4.84
CA LEU A 263 -4.93 -2.11 -5.09
C LEU A 263 -3.56 -1.47 -5.31
N VAL A 264 -2.57 -1.78 -4.46
CA VAL A 264 -1.20 -1.28 -4.59
C VAL A 264 -0.61 -1.72 -5.93
N CYS A 265 -0.71 -3.01 -6.26
CA CYS A 265 -0.22 -3.57 -7.53
C CYS A 265 -0.85 -2.86 -8.73
N THR A 266 -2.16 -2.61 -8.67
CA THR A 266 -2.91 -1.94 -9.74
C THR A 266 -2.54 -0.46 -9.88
N VAL A 267 -2.24 0.21 -8.77
CA VAL A 267 -1.72 1.58 -8.79
C VAL A 267 -0.35 1.62 -9.46
N TYR A 268 0.56 0.70 -9.14
CA TYR A 268 1.86 0.65 -9.81
C TYR A 268 1.72 0.40 -11.31
N ASN A 269 0.86 -0.55 -11.72
CA ASN A 269 0.53 -0.77 -13.12
C ASN A 269 0.06 0.53 -13.80
N CYS A 270 -0.87 1.28 -13.18
CA CYS A 270 -1.33 2.57 -13.69
C CYS A 270 -0.23 3.62 -13.84
N VAL A 271 0.72 3.65 -12.89
CA VAL A 271 1.83 4.59 -12.92
C VAL A 271 2.80 4.23 -14.05
N PHE A 272 3.14 2.94 -14.22
CA PHE A 272 3.97 2.49 -15.34
C PHE A 272 3.31 2.71 -16.70
N ASP A 273 2.00 2.47 -16.84
CA ASP A 273 1.25 2.78 -18.05
C ASP A 273 1.35 4.27 -18.43
N GLY A 274 1.41 5.15 -17.42
CA GLY A 274 1.66 6.56 -17.62
C GLY A 274 3.07 6.85 -18.12
N LEU A 275 4.07 6.15 -17.58
CA LEU A 275 5.47 6.31 -17.97
C LEU A 275 5.75 5.79 -19.38
N VAL A 276 5.20 4.64 -19.77
CA VAL A 276 5.33 4.11 -21.15
C VAL A 276 4.83 5.10 -22.19
N LYS A 277 3.85 5.93 -21.85
CA LYS A 277 3.25 6.89 -22.79
C LYS A 277 4.00 8.20 -22.94
N ASN A 278 4.83 8.61 -21.98
CA ASN A 278 5.47 9.93 -22.05
C ASN A 278 6.82 10.09 -21.33
N GLY A 279 7.32 9.08 -20.63
CA GLY A 279 8.61 9.01 -19.92
C GLY A 279 8.89 10.07 -18.86
N SER A 280 8.07 11.11 -18.76
CA SER A 280 8.42 12.36 -18.11
C SER A 280 7.93 12.45 -16.66
N GLY A 281 7.03 11.54 -16.26
CA GLY A 281 6.33 11.59 -14.98
C GLY A 281 5.50 12.88 -14.77
N LYS A 282 5.38 13.75 -15.78
CA LYS A 282 4.62 15.02 -15.68
C LYS A 282 3.12 14.78 -15.82
N TYR A 283 2.75 13.76 -16.59
CA TYR A 283 1.36 13.39 -16.83
C TYR A 283 1.18 11.91 -16.55
N PHE A 284 0.54 11.58 -15.43
CA PHE A 284 0.11 10.22 -15.17
C PHE A 284 -1.36 10.07 -15.53
N LEU A 285 -1.72 8.91 -16.09
CA LEU A 285 -3.10 8.58 -16.46
C LEU A 285 -4.04 8.70 -15.27
N LYS A 286 -5.28 9.13 -15.48
CA LYS A 286 -6.26 9.14 -14.39
C LYS A 286 -6.47 7.72 -13.90
N PHE A 287 -6.37 7.52 -12.58
CA PHE A 287 -6.61 6.21 -11.97
C PHE A 287 -8.12 6.07 -11.76
N THR A 288 -8.83 5.71 -12.83
CA THR A 288 -10.28 5.60 -12.82
C THR A 288 -10.72 4.15 -12.72
N THR A 289 -11.89 3.93 -12.10
CA THR A 289 -12.51 2.61 -12.06
C THR A 289 -12.65 2.01 -13.47
N LYS A 290 -13.11 2.82 -14.43
CA LYS A 290 -13.38 2.39 -15.80
C LYS A 290 -12.16 1.76 -16.49
N ASP A 291 -10.97 2.32 -16.23
CA ASP A 291 -9.77 1.94 -16.98
C ASP A 291 -8.98 0.82 -16.30
N TYR A 292 -9.07 0.70 -14.96
CA TYR A 292 -8.23 -0.21 -14.17
C TYR A 292 -8.98 -1.27 -13.38
N SER A 293 -10.31 -1.39 -13.54
CA SER A 293 -11.09 -2.41 -12.84
C SER A 293 -10.68 -3.82 -13.25
N ALA A 294 -10.57 -4.05 -14.55
CA ALA A 294 -10.12 -5.32 -15.09
C ALA A 294 -8.71 -5.67 -14.58
N VAL A 295 -7.80 -4.70 -14.54
CA VAL A 295 -6.45 -4.89 -13.99
C VAL A 295 -6.52 -5.27 -12.51
N TYR A 296 -7.33 -4.56 -11.71
CA TYR A 296 -7.52 -4.87 -10.30
C TYR A 296 -8.05 -6.29 -10.07
N LEU A 297 -9.10 -6.68 -10.79
CA LEU A 297 -9.69 -8.01 -10.66
C LEU A 297 -8.70 -9.11 -11.07
N THR A 298 -7.91 -8.88 -12.12
CA THR A 298 -6.81 -9.77 -12.50
C THR A 298 -5.78 -9.87 -11.38
N MET A 299 -5.33 -8.75 -10.79
CA MET A 299 -4.39 -8.77 -9.68
C MET A 299 -4.93 -9.53 -8.48
N VAL A 300 -6.21 -9.36 -8.13
CA VAL A 300 -6.85 -10.14 -7.06
C VAL A 300 -6.83 -11.64 -7.40
N ALA A 301 -7.16 -12.03 -8.62
CA ALA A 301 -7.17 -13.43 -9.05
C ALA A 301 -5.76 -14.04 -9.00
N GLU A 302 -4.75 -13.35 -9.53
CA GLU A 302 -3.37 -13.82 -9.52
C GLU A 302 -2.82 -13.95 -8.09
N LEU A 303 -3.04 -12.96 -7.23
CA LEU A 303 -2.61 -13.04 -5.84
C LEU A 303 -3.31 -14.18 -5.08
N LYS A 304 -4.59 -14.47 -5.38
CA LYS A 304 -5.27 -15.66 -4.83
C LYS A 304 -4.61 -16.97 -5.28
N ASN A 305 -4.12 -17.03 -6.52
CA ASN A 305 -3.42 -18.20 -7.03
C ASN A 305 -2.05 -18.36 -6.34
N VAL A 306 -1.29 -17.26 -6.21
CA VAL A 306 -0.01 -17.22 -5.48
C VAL A 306 -0.18 -17.70 -4.03
N LEU A 307 -1.23 -17.25 -3.34
CA LEU A 307 -1.50 -17.68 -1.95
C LEU A 307 -1.86 -19.17 -1.81
N LYS A 308 -2.42 -19.78 -2.86
CA LYS A 308 -2.77 -21.22 -2.87
C LYS A 308 -1.60 -22.10 -3.25
N ASP A 309 -0.54 -21.52 -3.80
CA ASP A 309 0.64 -22.25 -4.21
C ASP A 309 1.38 -22.77 -2.97
N ALA A 310 1.81 -24.04 -2.99
CA ALA A 310 2.44 -24.66 -1.83
C ALA A 310 3.79 -24.03 -1.44
N TYR A 311 4.41 -23.30 -2.38
CA TYR A 311 5.73 -22.69 -2.23
C TYR A 311 5.67 -21.17 -2.09
N HIS A 312 4.72 -20.53 -2.75
CA HIS A 312 4.45 -19.09 -2.66
C HIS A 312 3.30 -18.71 -1.73
N GLY A 313 2.68 -19.71 -1.08
CA GLY A 313 1.72 -19.53 0.00
C GLY A 313 2.25 -18.60 1.09
N PRO A 314 1.36 -18.08 1.96
CA PRO A 314 1.52 -16.78 2.59
C PRO A 314 2.87 -16.65 3.31
N ARG A 315 3.82 -15.97 2.66
CA ARG A 315 5.08 -15.50 3.28
C ARG A 315 4.88 -14.23 4.12
N LEU A 316 3.63 -13.82 4.27
CA LEU A 316 3.15 -12.75 5.16
C LEU A 316 2.43 -13.32 6.40
N THR A 317 2.76 -14.54 6.83
CA THR A 317 2.37 -15.03 8.17
C THR A 317 3.40 -14.59 9.20
N GLN A 318 2.89 -14.20 10.37
CA GLN A 318 3.59 -13.72 11.57
C GLN A 318 4.84 -14.51 11.96
#